data_AF-A0A084B8C3-F1
#
_entry.id   AF-A0A084B8C3-F1
#
_cell.length_a   1.000
_cell.length_b   1.000
_cell.length_c   1.000
_cell.angle_alpha   90.00
_cell.angle_beta   90.00
_cell.angle_gamma   90.00
#
_symmetry.space_group_name_H-M   'P 1'
#
loop_
_entity.id
_entity.type
_entity.pdbx_description
1 polymer ?
#
loop_
_entity_poly.entity_id
_entity_poly.type
_entity_poly.pdbx_seq_one_letter_code
_entity_poly.pdbx_strand_id
1 'polypeptide(L)'
;MHPDVVAEFIGPRWLCVLASSLAAGEHGINTVDDAMNLCYALADEEFDLPGTARWEDLPRALRSWLQGQDGLKVQGEPAKSMSDLLEIHGLVLKKPVVVETDLQVSTTKIFMQIVTRYYRLIAWAARGSSINSLTVYGTEPMPRKCSRCRSRLLDDPFPRFKKMDEERYVAHVLKRGCDSDACQANQGLGFAIPWDDEVVWAQSKAKILRRPKMKADWVDVMLRQGLSLAGLPDALHIICRACKDPASVQKDEEPRWTIETTPRYVTRKPRCKVCSRKDTAWCPVNPDIAWLDPAAISKVWQKKEKHNWDIDDMVRNPELYFPKSREERNATQAARRRQRKRTIRYQT
;
A
#
# COMPACT_ATOMS: atom_id res chain seq x y z
N MET A 1 -19.28 -12.52 -21.25
CA MET A 1 -17.94 -12.61 -20.62
C MET A 1 -17.26 -11.26 -20.74
N HIS A 2 -16.58 -10.78 -19.69
CA HIS A 2 -15.82 -9.53 -19.76
C HIS A 2 -14.52 -9.80 -20.54
N PRO A 3 -14.15 -9.02 -21.58
CA PRO A 3 -12.98 -9.30 -22.42
C PRO A 3 -11.67 -9.41 -21.64
N ASP A 4 -11.50 -8.56 -20.63
CA ASP A 4 -10.28 -8.49 -19.82
C ASP A 4 -10.07 -9.74 -18.94
N VAL A 5 -11.16 -10.40 -18.53
CA VAL A 5 -11.09 -11.62 -17.69
C VAL A 5 -10.64 -12.84 -18.49
N VAL A 6 -10.88 -12.84 -19.80
CA VAL A 6 -10.51 -13.95 -20.69
C VAL A 6 -9.02 -13.95 -21.01
N ALA A 7 -8.37 -12.78 -21.04
CA ALA A 7 -6.92 -12.67 -21.22
C ALA A 7 -6.14 -13.06 -19.95
N GLU A 8 -6.73 -12.86 -18.77
CA GLU A 8 -6.09 -13.06 -17.47
C GLU A 8 -6.31 -14.47 -16.87
N PHE A 9 -7.40 -15.15 -17.24
CA PHE A 9 -7.59 -16.57 -16.91
C PHE A 9 -6.91 -17.43 -17.97
N ILE A 10 -5.66 -17.82 -17.71
CA ILE A 10 -4.86 -18.60 -18.67
C ILE A 10 -5.31 -20.06 -18.59
N GLY A 11 -6.20 -20.50 -19.48
CA GLY A 11 -6.68 -21.88 -19.46
C GLY A 11 -7.46 -22.26 -20.71
N PRO A 12 -7.73 -23.57 -20.89
CA PRO A 12 -8.52 -24.03 -22.01
C PRO A 12 -9.92 -23.41 -21.96
N ARG A 13 -10.46 -23.05 -23.13
CA ARG A 13 -11.71 -22.27 -23.26
C ARG A 13 -12.89 -22.90 -22.49
N TRP A 14 -12.96 -24.22 -22.42
CA TRP A 14 -13.98 -24.94 -21.66
C TRP A 14 -13.93 -24.64 -20.16
N LEU A 15 -12.73 -24.51 -19.58
CA LEU A 15 -12.52 -24.22 -18.16
C LEU A 15 -12.93 -22.78 -17.83
N CYS A 16 -12.66 -21.83 -18.72
CA CYS A 16 -13.14 -20.45 -18.60
C CYS A 16 -14.68 -20.38 -18.63
N VAL A 17 -15.31 -21.10 -19.56
CA VAL A 17 -16.77 -21.16 -19.69
C VAL A 17 -17.38 -21.75 -18.41
N LEU A 18 -16.89 -22.89 -17.98
CA LEU A 18 -17.34 -23.59 -16.78
C LEU A 18 -17.17 -22.73 -15.51
N ALA A 19 -15.99 -22.13 -15.32
CA ALA A 19 -15.74 -21.22 -14.20
C ALA A 19 -16.67 -20.00 -14.21
N SER A 20 -16.96 -19.45 -15.39
CA SER A 20 -17.87 -18.31 -15.55
C SER A 20 -19.33 -18.67 -15.25
N SER A 21 -19.82 -19.82 -15.71
CA SER A 21 -21.18 -20.30 -15.48
C SER A 21 -21.40 -20.60 -13.99
N LEU A 22 -20.45 -21.29 -13.35
CA LEU A 22 -20.46 -21.54 -11.91
C LEU A 22 -20.38 -20.25 -11.07
N ALA A 23 -19.61 -19.26 -11.54
CA ALA A 23 -19.50 -17.99 -10.84
C ALA A 23 -20.77 -17.15 -10.94
N ALA A 24 -21.45 -17.17 -12.09
CA ALA A 24 -22.67 -16.41 -12.40
C ALA A 24 -23.95 -17.06 -11.84
N GLY A 25 -23.94 -18.37 -11.61
CA GLY A 25 -25.17 -19.11 -11.28
C GLY A 25 -26.16 -19.18 -12.45
N GLU A 26 -25.69 -18.92 -13.67
CA GLU A 26 -26.48 -18.94 -14.89
C GLU A 26 -26.14 -20.21 -15.69
N HIS A 27 -27.18 -20.85 -16.24
CA HIS A 27 -27.18 -22.07 -17.06
C HIS A 27 -27.16 -23.40 -16.32
N GLY A 28 -28.20 -23.76 -15.56
CA GLY A 28 -28.56 -25.15 -15.20
C GLY A 28 -27.52 -26.00 -14.44
N ILE A 29 -26.28 -25.53 -14.31
CA ILE A 29 -25.14 -26.10 -13.61
C ILE A 29 -25.19 -25.45 -12.24
N ASN A 30 -26.04 -26.00 -11.38
CA ASN A 30 -26.33 -25.44 -10.06
C ASN A 30 -25.46 -26.11 -8.99
N THR A 31 -24.77 -27.20 -9.35
CA THR A 31 -23.97 -28.00 -8.43
C THR A 31 -22.57 -28.27 -8.98
N VAL A 32 -21.65 -28.63 -8.08
CA VAL A 32 -20.31 -29.11 -8.47
C VAL A 32 -20.42 -30.35 -9.34
N ASP A 33 -21.44 -31.19 -9.12
CA ASP A 33 -21.67 -32.44 -9.85
C ASP A 33 -22.10 -32.20 -11.31
N ASP A 34 -22.91 -31.16 -11.58
CA ASP A 34 -23.26 -30.77 -12.95
C ASP A 34 -22.05 -30.28 -13.74
N ALA A 35 -21.16 -29.55 -13.07
CA ALA A 35 -19.94 -29.04 -13.68
C ALA A 35 -18.92 -30.16 -13.90
N MET A 36 -18.92 -31.14 -13.00
CA MET A 36 -18.16 -32.38 -13.16
C MET A 36 -18.62 -33.15 -14.39
N ASN A 37 -19.93 -33.38 -14.56
CA ASN A 37 -20.50 -34.02 -15.76
C ASN A 37 -20.13 -33.30 -17.05
N LEU A 38 -20.04 -31.96 -17.02
CA LEU A 38 -19.56 -31.17 -18.16
C LEU A 38 -18.05 -31.34 -18.40
N CYS A 39 -17.22 -31.43 -17.35
CA CYS A 39 -15.80 -31.76 -17.46
C CYS A 39 -15.59 -33.16 -18.05
N TYR A 40 -16.35 -34.17 -17.57
CA TYR A 40 -16.33 -35.54 -18.11
C TYR A 40 -16.72 -35.58 -19.59
N ALA A 41 -17.71 -34.79 -20.01
CA ALA A 41 -18.17 -34.73 -21.40
C ALA A 41 -17.23 -33.95 -22.34
N LEU A 42 -16.37 -33.07 -21.82
CA LEU A 42 -15.49 -32.20 -22.60
C LEU A 42 -14.01 -32.62 -22.58
N ALA A 43 -13.62 -33.48 -21.64
CA ALA A 43 -12.30 -34.08 -21.57
C ALA A 43 -12.46 -35.58 -21.91
N ASP A 44 -12.26 -35.94 -23.18
CA ASP A 44 -12.30 -37.31 -23.74
C ASP A 44 -11.84 -38.40 -22.74
N GLU A 45 -12.79 -38.92 -21.95
CA GLU A 45 -12.69 -40.11 -21.08
C GLU A 45 -11.58 -40.16 -20.01
N GLU A 46 -11.00 -39.04 -19.55
CA GLU A 46 -9.85 -39.07 -18.62
C GLU A 46 -10.14 -38.55 -17.19
N PHE A 47 -11.38 -38.70 -16.71
CA PHE A 47 -11.69 -38.51 -15.31
C PHE A 47 -12.38 -39.78 -14.81
N ASP A 48 -11.74 -40.51 -13.92
CA ASP A 48 -12.39 -41.45 -13.02
C ASP A 48 -11.45 -41.63 -11.84
N LEU A 49 -11.71 -40.93 -10.72
CA LEU A 49 -10.88 -41.04 -9.52
C LEU A 49 -11.77 -41.18 -8.28
N PRO A 50 -12.19 -42.42 -7.94
CA PRO A 50 -12.67 -42.74 -6.61
C PRO A 50 -11.48 -42.96 -5.66
N GLY A 51 -11.42 -42.22 -4.55
CA GLY A 51 -10.44 -42.41 -3.47
C GLY A 51 -9.37 -41.32 -3.35
N THR A 52 -8.60 -41.37 -2.25
CA THR A 52 -7.55 -40.41 -1.85
C THR A 52 -6.56 -40.17 -3.00
N ALA A 53 -6.82 -39.14 -3.82
CA ALA A 53 -6.03 -38.90 -5.01
C ALA A 53 -4.65 -38.39 -4.61
N ARG A 54 -3.61 -38.95 -5.22
CA ARG A 54 -2.26 -38.39 -5.18
C ARG A 54 -2.20 -37.20 -6.15
N TRP A 55 -1.21 -36.34 -5.99
CA TRP A 55 -1.01 -35.20 -6.90
C TRP A 55 -0.84 -35.66 -8.35
N GLU A 56 -0.20 -36.81 -8.55
CA GLU A 56 0.09 -37.40 -9.85
C GLU A 56 -1.16 -37.86 -10.59
N ASP A 57 -2.23 -38.17 -9.86
CA ASP A 57 -3.50 -38.64 -10.39
C ASP A 57 -4.30 -37.50 -11.03
N LEU A 58 -3.98 -36.23 -10.71
CA LEU A 58 -4.60 -35.09 -11.38
C LEU A 58 -4.24 -35.09 -12.89
N PRO A 59 -5.24 -34.91 -13.77
CA PRO A 59 -4.99 -34.78 -15.20
C PRO A 59 -3.95 -33.70 -15.49
N ARG A 60 -3.04 -34.01 -16.41
CA ARG A 60 -1.87 -33.16 -16.69
C ARG A 60 -2.29 -31.72 -17.04
N ALA A 61 -3.36 -31.57 -17.82
CA ALA A 61 -3.91 -30.27 -18.18
C ALA A 61 -4.31 -29.42 -16.96
N LEU A 62 -4.87 -30.04 -15.91
CA LEU A 62 -5.26 -29.33 -14.69
C LEU A 62 -4.05 -28.94 -13.84
N ARG A 63 -3.06 -29.83 -13.72
CA ARG A 63 -1.80 -29.51 -13.03
C ARG A 63 -1.09 -28.36 -13.72
N SER A 64 -0.96 -28.42 -15.04
CA SER A 64 -0.36 -27.33 -15.83
C SER A 64 -1.14 -26.03 -15.68
N TRP A 65 -2.48 -26.08 -15.66
CA TRP A 65 -3.30 -24.90 -15.41
C TRP A 65 -3.03 -24.28 -14.04
N LEU A 66 -3.06 -25.07 -12.95
CA LEU A 66 -2.77 -24.61 -11.59
C LEU A 66 -1.39 -23.96 -11.50
N GLN A 67 -0.38 -24.63 -12.05
CA GLN A 67 1.01 -24.16 -12.04
C GLN A 67 1.21 -22.87 -12.86
N GLY A 68 0.39 -22.69 -13.90
CA GLY A 68 0.43 -21.52 -14.78
C GLY A 68 -0.30 -20.29 -14.25
N GLN A 69 -1.09 -20.40 -13.18
CA GLN A 69 -1.81 -19.25 -12.63
C GLN A 69 -0.96 -18.50 -11.60
N ASP A 70 -0.49 -17.31 -11.96
CA ASP A 70 0.30 -16.46 -11.05
C ASP A 70 -0.40 -16.17 -9.73
N GLY A 71 -1.72 -15.97 -9.75
CA GLY A 71 -2.49 -15.68 -8.53
C GLY A 71 -2.83 -16.91 -7.68
N LEU A 72 -2.41 -18.10 -8.10
CA LEU A 72 -2.47 -19.33 -7.29
C LEU A 72 -1.10 -19.71 -6.72
N LYS A 73 -0.04 -18.97 -7.04
CA LYS A 73 1.27 -19.16 -6.44
C LYS A 73 1.30 -18.67 -5.00
N VAL A 74 2.19 -19.28 -4.22
CA VAL A 74 2.50 -18.86 -2.85
C VAL A 74 3.98 -18.53 -2.81
N GLN A 75 4.31 -17.25 -2.65
CA GLN A 75 5.69 -16.76 -2.64
C GLN A 75 6.45 -17.04 -3.94
N GLY A 76 5.77 -16.92 -5.08
CA GLY A 76 6.32 -17.17 -6.41
C GLY A 76 6.37 -18.65 -6.80
N GLU A 77 6.11 -19.56 -5.87
CA GLU A 77 6.20 -21.00 -6.14
C GLU A 77 4.85 -21.56 -6.63
N PRO A 78 4.85 -22.32 -7.75
CA PRO A 78 3.67 -23.04 -8.21
C PRO A 78 3.44 -24.31 -7.39
N ALA A 79 2.20 -24.80 -7.38
CA ALA A 79 1.84 -26.06 -6.73
C ALA A 79 2.58 -27.26 -7.34
N LYS A 80 3.19 -28.10 -6.49
CA LYS A 80 3.95 -29.30 -6.90
C LYS A 80 3.47 -30.56 -6.19
N SER A 81 2.57 -30.44 -5.22
CA SER A 81 2.09 -31.55 -4.39
C SER A 81 0.62 -31.39 -3.98
N MET A 82 0.04 -32.45 -3.43
CA MET A 82 -1.32 -32.41 -2.86
C MET A 82 -1.39 -31.47 -1.66
N SER A 83 -0.34 -31.45 -0.84
CA SER A 83 -0.19 -30.50 0.27
C SER A 83 -0.29 -29.05 -0.23
N ASP A 84 0.36 -28.70 -1.33
CA ASP A 84 0.29 -27.34 -1.90
C ASP A 84 -1.12 -27.03 -2.41
N LEU A 85 -1.81 -28.01 -3.00
CA LEU A 85 -3.19 -27.82 -3.46
C LEU A 85 -4.14 -27.54 -2.30
N LEU A 86 -3.99 -28.26 -1.18
CA LEU A 86 -4.75 -28.04 0.04
C LEU A 86 -4.43 -26.70 0.69
N GLU A 87 -3.16 -26.27 0.66
CA GLU A 87 -2.77 -24.93 1.10
C GLU A 87 -3.45 -23.85 0.25
N ILE A 88 -3.36 -23.95 -1.09
CA ILE A 88 -4.02 -23.03 -2.02
C ILE A 88 -5.53 -23.02 -1.79
N HIS A 89 -6.16 -24.19 -1.63
CA HIS A 89 -7.60 -24.30 -1.33
C HIS A 89 -7.97 -23.53 -0.07
N GLY A 90 -7.22 -23.72 1.01
CA GLY A 90 -7.39 -23.00 2.27
C GLY A 90 -7.25 -21.50 2.09
N LEU A 91 -6.21 -21.04 1.38
CA LEU A 91 -5.94 -19.62 1.14
C LEU A 91 -6.99 -18.96 0.23
N VAL A 92 -7.41 -19.63 -0.84
CA VAL A 92 -8.42 -19.16 -1.82
C VAL A 92 -9.80 -19.03 -1.16
N LEU A 93 -10.18 -20.01 -0.35
CA LEU A 93 -11.47 -20.03 0.35
C LEU A 93 -11.45 -19.30 1.69
N LYS A 94 -10.26 -18.94 2.19
CA LYS A 94 -10.02 -18.34 3.51
C LYS A 94 -10.51 -19.24 4.64
N LYS A 95 -10.15 -20.52 4.55
CA LYS A 95 -10.44 -21.56 5.54
C LYS A 95 -9.13 -22.07 6.12
N PRO A 96 -9.13 -22.61 7.35
CA PRO A 96 -7.96 -23.33 7.85
C PRO A 96 -7.57 -24.43 6.85
N VAL A 97 -6.27 -24.61 6.65
CA VAL A 97 -5.74 -25.67 5.79
C VAL A 97 -6.22 -27.00 6.37
N VAL A 98 -6.98 -27.75 5.56
CA VAL A 98 -7.51 -29.03 5.99
C VAL A 98 -6.37 -30.04 5.93
N VAL A 99 -6.16 -30.80 7.00
CA VAL A 99 -5.11 -31.82 7.06
C VAL A 99 -5.50 -32.98 6.16
N GLU A 100 -4.56 -33.47 5.35
CA GLU A 100 -4.76 -34.51 4.33
C GLU A 100 -5.40 -35.80 4.90
N THR A 101 -5.14 -36.10 6.18
CA THR A 101 -5.72 -37.25 6.91
C THR A 101 -7.21 -37.13 7.23
N ASP A 102 -7.77 -35.91 7.19
CA ASP A 102 -9.16 -35.63 7.58
C ASP A 102 -10.12 -35.52 6.38
N LEU A 103 -9.60 -35.65 5.15
CA LEU A 103 -10.38 -35.45 3.92
C LEU A 103 -10.85 -36.78 3.30
N GLN A 104 -12.11 -37.12 3.53
CA GLN A 104 -12.92 -37.95 2.62
C GLN A 104 -13.54 -37.07 1.51
N VAL A 105 -12.78 -36.10 0.98
CA VAL A 105 -13.29 -35.13 0.02
C VAL A 105 -12.63 -35.37 -1.33
N SER A 106 -13.45 -35.50 -2.37
CA SER A 106 -12.99 -35.63 -3.75
C SER A 106 -12.02 -34.50 -4.11
N THR A 107 -10.81 -34.85 -4.54
CA THR A 107 -9.79 -33.93 -5.07
C THR A 107 -10.37 -33.02 -6.16
N THR A 108 -11.30 -33.54 -6.96
CA THR A 108 -11.94 -32.77 -8.00
C THR A 108 -12.85 -31.68 -7.45
N LYS A 109 -13.53 -31.93 -6.33
CA LYS A 109 -14.31 -30.90 -5.62
C LYS A 109 -13.43 -29.78 -5.10
N ILE A 110 -12.23 -30.11 -4.59
CA ILE A 110 -11.23 -29.13 -4.14
C ILE A 110 -10.78 -28.27 -5.33
N PHE A 111 -10.42 -28.91 -6.44
CA PHE A 111 -10.02 -28.23 -7.67
C PHE A 111 -11.10 -27.26 -8.18
N MET A 112 -12.34 -27.73 -8.29
CA MET A 112 -13.47 -26.93 -8.78
C MET A 112 -13.77 -25.71 -7.89
N GLN A 113 -13.60 -25.86 -6.58
CA GLN A 113 -13.72 -24.73 -5.65
C GLN A 113 -12.61 -23.71 -5.85
N ILE A 114 -11.37 -24.15 -6.08
CA ILE A 114 -10.24 -23.26 -6.42
C ILE A 114 -10.55 -22.50 -7.71
N VAL A 115 -10.88 -23.21 -8.80
CA VAL A 115 -11.19 -22.62 -10.11
C VAL A 115 -12.28 -21.55 -10.01
N THR A 116 -13.42 -21.91 -9.41
CA THR A 116 -14.57 -21.01 -9.30
C THR A 116 -14.24 -19.76 -8.50
N ARG A 117 -13.49 -19.93 -7.41
CA ARG A 117 -13.13 -18.82 -6.53
C ARG A 117 -12.04 -17.94 -7.12
N TYR A 118 -11.06 -18.53 -7.80
CA TYR A 118 -10.02 -17.82 -8.53
C TYR A 118 -10.61 -16.98 -9.68
N TYR A 119 -11.52 -17.56 -10.46
CA TYR A 119 -12.26 -16.83 -11.49
C TYR A 119 -12.99 -15.61 -10.90
N ARG A 120 -13.68 -15.77 -9.76
CA ARG A 120 -14.33 -14.65 -9.07
C ARG A 120 -13.35 -13.57 -8.62
N LEU A 121 -12.13 -13.94 -8.21
CA LEU A 121 -11.08 -12.99 -7.83
C LEU A 121 -10.61 -12.17 -9.03
N ILE A 122 -10.29 -12.83 -10.15
CA ILE A 122 -9.91 -12.16 -11.41
C ILE A 122 -11.06 -11.26 -11.90
N ALA A 123 -12.27 -11.80 -11.99
CA ALA A 123 -13.44 -11.05 -12.45
C ALA A 123 -13.75 -9.84 -11.57
N TRP A 124 -13.47 -9.91 -10.26
CA TRP A 124 -13.59 -8.76 -9.37
C TRP A 124 -12.46 -7.75 -9.56
N ALA A 125 -11.23 -8.20 -9.83
CA ALA A 125 -10.10 -7.31 -10.14
C ALA A 125 -10.31 -6.55 -11.45
N ALA A 126 -10.89 -7.20 -12.47
CA ALA A 126 -11.25 -6.61 -13.75
C ALA A 126 -12.38 -5.57 -13.64
N ARG A 127 -13.27 -5.70 -12.63
CA ARG A 127 -14.30 -4.67 -12.35
C ARG A 127 -13.60 -3.42 -11.84
N GLY A 128 -13.49 -2.42 -12.71
CA GLY A 128 -12.77 -1.18 -12.47
C GLY A 128 -12.99 -0.63 -11.05
N SER A 129 -11.89 -0.50 -10.30
CA SER A 129 -11.96 -0.02 -8.92
C SER A 129 -11.94 1.51 -8.88
N SER A 130 -12.55 2.11 -7.85
CA SER A 130 -12.55 3.56 -7.64
C SER A 130 -11.16 4.18 -7.43
N ILE A 131 -10.13 3.34 -7.28
CA ILE A 131 -8.74 3.76 -7.14
C ILE A 131 -7.92 3.58 -8.42
N ASN A 132 -8.47 3.03 -9.51
CA ASN A 132 -7.71 2.72 -10.72
C ASN A 132 -6.99 3.93 -11.31
N SER A 133 -7.61 5.12 -11.29
CA SER A 133 -6.97 6.36 -11.78
C SER A 133 -5.81 6.86 -10.91
N LEU A 134 -5.63 6.29 -9.72
CA LEU A 134 -4.59 6.62 -8.74
C LEU A 134 -3.53 5.53 -8.62
N THR A 135 -3.61 4.49 -9.44
CA THR A 135 -2.70 3.34 -9.42
C THR A 135 -2.15 3.05 -10.81
N VAL A 136 -1.02 2.37 -10.85
CA VAL A 136 -0.43 1.76 -12.04
C VAL A 136 -0.30 0.26 -11.80
N TYR A 137 -0.40 -0.56 -12.84
CA TYR A 137 -0.23 -2.01 -12.73
C TYR A 137 1.26 -2.36 -12.72
N GLY A 138 1.64 -3.31 -11.87
CA GLY A 138 2.94 -3.96 -11.93
C GLY A 138 2.97 -5.04 -13.00
N THR A 139 4.18 -5.41 -13.40
CA THR A 139 4.43 -6.43 -14.42
C THR A 139 4.63 -7.83 -13.84
N GLU A 140 5.07 -7.93 -12.60
CA GLU A 140 5.38 -9.19 -11.94
C GLU A 140 4.43 -9.45 -10.77
N PRO A 141 4.01 -10.70 -10.53
CA PRO A 141 3.18 -11.05 -9.38
C PRO A 141 3.85 -10.66 -8.06
N MET A 142 3.05 -10.24 -7.08
CA MET A 142 3.56 -9.80 -5.78
C MET A 142 3.29 -10.83 -4.70
N PRO A 143 4.32 -11.45 -4.11
CA PRO A 143 4.18 -12.25 -2.89
C PRO A 143 3.57 -11.46 -1.74
N ARG A 144 2.63 -12.09 -1.00
CA ARG A 144 1.90 -11.40 0.08
C ARG A 144 1.90 -12.13 1.41
N LYS A 145 1.77 -11.32 2.46
CA LYS A 145 1.42 -11.76 3.81
C LYS A 145 0.32 -10.92 4.39
N CYS A 146 -0.33 -11.45 5.41
CA CYS A 146 -1.26 -10.68 6.20
C CYS A 146 -0.51 -9.69 7.10
N SER A 147 -0.94 -8.43 7.10
CA SER A 147 -0.38 -7.39 7.98
C SER A 147 -0.57 -7.65 9.48
N ARG A 148 -1.38 -8.65 9.86
CA ARG A 148 -1.68 -9.00 11.25
C ARG A 148 -0.99 -10.26 11.70
N CYS A 149 -1.46 -11.39 11.16
CA CYS A 149 -1.03 -12.73 11.52
C CYS A 149 0.35 -13.03 10.93
N ARG A 150 0.82 -12.21 9.96
CA ARG A 150 2.02 -12.46 9.15
C ARG A 150 1.99 -13.78 8.37
N SER A 151 0.89 -14.53 8.45
CA SER A 151 0.66 -15.73 7.65
C SER A 151 0.69 -15.40 6.16
N ARG A 152 1.16 -16.39 5.41
CA ARG A 152 1.22 -16.39 3.94
C ARG A 152 -0.16 -16.18 3.36
N LEU A 153 -0.19 -15.53 2.20
CA LEU A 153 -1.37 -15.38 1.37
C LEU A 153 -0.98 -15.74 -0.06
N LEU A 154 -1.97 -15.99 -0.92
CA LEU A 154 -1.73 -16.10 -2.36
C LEU A 154 -1.10 -14.83 -2.88
N ASP A 155 -0.27 -14.97 -3.90
CA ASP A 155 0.36 -13.85 -4.57
C ASP A 155 -0.70 -12.96 -5.24
N ASP A 156 -0.36 -11.68 -5.43
CA ASP A 156 -1.18 -10.78 -6.22
C ASP A 156 -0.82 -10.94 -7.70
N PRO A 157 -1.69 -11.52 -8.55
CA PRO A 157 -1.42 -11.63 -9.97
C PRO A 157 -1.45 -10.27 -10.67
N PHE A 158 -2.15 -9.28 -10.10
CA PHE A 158 -2.31 -7.94 -10.67
C PHE A 158 -1.91 -6.89 -9.64
N PRO A 159 -0.62 -6.85 -9.24
CA PRO A 159 -0.19 -5.90 -8.25
C PRO A 159 -0.40 -4.49 -8.77
N ARG A 160 -0.84 -3.63 -7.87
CA ARG A 160 -1.04 -2.21 -8.16
C ARG A 160 -0.08 -1.42 -7.31
N PHE A 161 0.54 -0.45 -7.95
CA PHE A 161 1.43 0.50 -7.32
C PHE A 161 0.79 1.88 -7.38
N LYS A 162 1.19 2.76 -6.47
CA LYS A 162 0.64 4.10 -6.38
C LYS A 162 1.17 4.94 -7.53
N LYS A 163 0.28 5.56 -8.33
CA LYS A 163 0.68 6.35 -9.52
C LYS A 163 1.66 7.50 -9.22
N MET A 164 1.57 8.09 -8.03
CA MET A 164 2.45 9.20 -7.60
C MET A 164 3.71 8.73 -6.85
N ASP A 165 3.93 7.42 -6.74
CA ASP A 165 5.01 6.77 -5.99
C ASP A 165 5.05 5.28 -6.40
N GLU A 166 5.55 4.98 -7.59
CA GLU A 166 5.42 3.67 -8.24
C GLU A 166 6.19 2.56 -7.51
N GLU A 167 7.12 2.91 -6.62
CA GLU A 167 7.80 1.96 -5.71
C GLU A 167 6.86 1.45 -4.59
N ARG A 168 5.71 2.12 -4.39
CA ARG A 168 4.83 1.84 -3.25
C ARG A 168 3.64 0.97 -3.67
N TYR A 169 3.69 -0.29 -3.23
CA TYR A 169 2.62 -1.25 -3.44
C TYR A 169 1.30 -0.85 -2.74
N VAL A 170 0.17 -1.08 -3.39
CA VAL A 170 -1.17 -0.75 -2.89
C VAL A 170 -1.80 -1.99 -2.27
N ALA A 171 -1.80 -2.04 -0.94
CA ALA A 171 -2.27 -3.18 -0.19
C ALA A 171 -3.79 -3.39 -0.29
N HIS A 172 -4.18 -4.64 -0.47
CA HIS A 172 -5.59 -5.04 -0.52
C HIS A 172 -6.21 -5.13 0.87
N VAL A 173 -7.46 -4.69 1.00
CA VAL A 173 -8.17 -4.71 2.28
C VAL A 173 -8.66 -6.12 2.58
N LEU A 174 -8.26 -6.63 3.74
CA LEU A 174 -8.78 -7.86 4.31
C LEU A 174 -9.80 -7.50 5.39
N LYS A 175 -11.09 -7.42 5.02
CA LYS A 175 -12.18 -6.95 5.89
C LYS A 175 -12.25 -7.66 7.25
N ARG A 176 -11.84 -8.93 7.33
CA ARG A 176 -11.78 -9.75 8.55
C ARG A 176 -10.38 -10.35 8.82
N GLY A 177 -9.34 -9.75 8.23
CA GLY A 177 -7.99 -10.31 8.27
C GLY A 177 -7.79 -11.50 7.32
N CYS A 178 -6.77 -12.32 7.60
CA CYS A 178 -6.44 -13.52 6.81
C CYS A 178 -7.40 -14.70 7.05
N ASP A 179 -8.44 -14.52 7.89
CA ASP A 179 -9.37 -15.53 8.39
C ASP A 179 -8.72 -16.73 9.12
N SER A 180 -7.40 -16.70 9.37
CA SER A 180 -6.76 -17.61 10.33
C SER A 180 -7.28 -17.36 11.74
N ASP A 181 -7.25 -18.39 12.60
CA ASP A 181 -7.71 -18.30 13.99
C ASP A 181 -7.04 -17.14 14.74
N ALA A 182 -5.73 -16.95 14.51
CA ALA A 182 -4.95 -15.82 15.05
C ALA A 182 -5.47 -14.44 14.58
N CYS A 183 -6.02 -14.35 13.36
CA CYS A 183 -6.65 -13.13 12.84
C CYS A 183 -8.08 -12.93 13.31
N GLN A 184 -8.86 -14.00 13.50
CA GLN A 184 -10.27 -13.93 13.90
C GLN A 184 -10.43 -13.36 15.31
N ALA A 185 -9.45 -13.60 16.21
CA ALA A 185 -9.41 -13.00 17.54
C ALA A 185 -9.31 -11.45 17.53
N ASN A 186 -8.88 -10.85 16.41
CA ASN A 186 -8.62 -9.42 16.30
C ASN A 186 -9.67 -8.70 15.40
N GLN A 187 -10.52 -7.84 15.98
CA GLN A 187 -11.71 -7.29 15.30
C GLN A 187 -11.48 -6.13 14.29
N GLY A 188 -10.27 -5.66 14.02
CA GLY A 188 -10.10 -4.48 13.13
C GLY A 188 -10.17 -4.81 11.61
N LEU A 189 -9.63 -3.92 10.78
CA LEU A 189 -9.22 -4.21 9.38
C LEU A 189 -7.79 -4.79 9.26
N GLY A 190 -7.60 -5.81 8.42
CA GLY A 190 -6.29 -6.32 8.00
C GLY A 190 -5.94 -5.89 6.57
N PHE A 191 -4.70 -6.09 6.16
CA PHE A 191 -4.25 -5.81 4.79
C PHE A 191 -3.40 -6.98 4.26
N ALA A 192 -3.52 -7.26 2.96
CA ALA A 192 -2.59 -8.11 2.24
C ALA A 192 -1.44 -7.23 1.75
N ILE A 193 -0.30 -7.33 2.42
CA ILE A 193 0.90 -6.51 2.21
C ILE A 193 1.99 -7.36 1.56
N PRO A 194 3.05 -6.75 1.00
CA PRO A 194 4.17 -7.49 0.43
C PRO A 194 4.78 -8.47 1.45
N TRP A 195 5.25 -9.62 0.96
CA TRP A 195 5.96 -10.60 1.78
C TRP A 195 7.28 -10.05 2.30
N ASP A 196 8.03 -9.37 1.44
CA ASP A 196 9.25 -8.67 1.79
C ASP A 196 8.92 -7.36 2.55
N ASP A 197 9.53 -7.18 3.73
CA ASP A 197 9.31 -5.98 4.54
C ASP A 197 10.06 -4.75 3.99
N GLU A 198 11.02 -4.93 3.08
CA GLU A 198 11.70 -3.82 2.38
C GLU A 198 10.78 -3.15 1.34
N VAL A 199 9.79 -3.88 0.82
CA VAL A 199 8.83 -3.33 -0.13
C VAL A 199 7.83 -2.44 0.60
N VAL A 200 7.95 -1.13 0.35
CA VAL A 200 7.10 -0.12 0.96
C VAL A 200 5.68 -0.23 0.39
N TRP A 201 4.67 -0.09 1.25
CA TRP A 201 3.27 -0.16 0.83
C TRP A 201 2.40 1.01 1.33
N ALA A 202 1.22 1.13 0.75
CA ALA A 202 0.15 2.06 1.13
C ALA A 202 -1.20 1.33 1.21
N GLN A 203 -2.10 1.84 2.05
CA GLN A 203 -3.50 1.40 2.04
C GLN A 203 -4.19 1.85 0.75
N SER A 204 -5.10 1.01 0.23
CA SER A 204 -5.95 1.27 -0.92
C SER A 204 -7.06 2.32 -0.67
N LYS A 205 -6.71 3.49 -0.09
CA LYS A 205 -7.63 4.61 0.16
C LYS A 205 -7.26 5.78 -0.73
N ALA A 206 -8.23 6.33 -1.46
CA ALA A 206 -8.00 7.47 -2.37
C ALA A 206 -7.25 8.64 -1.69
N LYS A 207 -7.59 8.99 -0.44
CA LYS A 207 -6.89 10.05 0.32
C LYS A 207 -5.41 9.75 0.55
N ILE A 208 -5.02 8.48 0.67
CA ILE A 208 -3.62 8.06 0.85
C ILE A 208 -2.92 7.99 -0.51
N LEU A 209 -3.57 7.42 -1.52
CA LEU A 209 -3.01 7.28 -2.87
C LEU A 209 -2.80 8.63 -3.58
N ARG A 210 -3.66 9.62 -3.31
CA ARG A 210 -3.49 11.00 -3.78
C ARG A 210 -2.35 11.75 -3.09
N ARG A 211 -1.81 11.23 -1.97
CA ARG A 211 -0.67 11.89 -1.33
C ARG A 211 0.54 11.69 -2.23
N PRO A 212 1.27 12.74 -2.58
CA PRO A 212 2.56 12.61 -3.27
C PRO A 212 3.59 11.85 -2.42
N LYS A 213 4.69 11.42 -3.05
CA LYS A 213 5.82 10.75 -2.38
C LYS A 213 6.28 11.60 -1.18
N MET A 214 6.33 11.03 0.03
CA MET A 214 6.64 11.78 1.27
C MET A 214 8.15 11.91 1.55
N LYS A 215 9.01 11.19 0.83
CA LYS A 215 10.48 11.25 0.96
C LYS A 215 11.15 11.16 -0.42
N ALA A 216 12.21 11.95 -0.58
CA ALA A 216 13.45 11.68 -1.33
C ALA A 216 13.80 12.41 -2.63
N ASP A 217 13.08 13.44 -3.10
CA ASP A 217 13.62 14.28 -4.19
C ASP A 217 14.10 15.64 -3.67
N TRP A 218 13.32 16.26 -2.78
CA TRP A 218 13.70 17.56 -2.23
C TRP A 218 14.81 17.49 -1.19
N VAL A 219 15.07 16.34 -0.56
CA VAL A 219 16.08 16.26 0.51
C VAL A 219 17.47 16.49 -0.06
N ASP A 220 17.77 15.85 -1.18
CA ASP A 220 19.07 15.97 -1.84
C ASP A 220 19.23 17.28 -2.61
N VAL A 221 18.12 17.91 -2.99
CA VAL A 221 18.15 19.17 -3.74
C VAL A 221 18.02 20.40 -2.84
N MET A 222 17.19 20.36 -1.79
CA MET A 222 16.86 21.53 -0.97
C MET A 222 17.60 21.59 0.37
N LEU A 223 18.35 20.55 0.74
CA LEU A 223 19.18 20.55 1.96
C LEU A 223 20.68 20.66 1.63
N ARG A 224 21.41 21.34 2.51
CA ARG A 224 22.87 21.45 2.46
C ARG A 224 23.50 20.09 2.77
N GLN A 225 24.59 19.77 2.05
CA GLN A 225 25.41 18.58 2.25
C GLN A 225 26.90 18.93 2.37
N GLY A 226 27.64 18.19 3.19
CA GLY A 226 29.10 18.31 3.31
C GLY A 226 29.60 19.72 3.66
N LEU A 227 30.58 20.21 2.88
CA LEU A 227 31.25 21.51 3.11
C LEU A 227 30.32 22.73 3.03
N SER A 228 29.11 22.58 2.49
CA SER A 228 28.09 23.65 2.45
C SER A 228 27.44 23.95 3.81
N LEU A 229 27.79 23.20 4.85
CA LEU A 229 27.36 23.41 6.24
C LEU A 229 28.28 24.36 7.02
N ALA A 230 29.40 24.82 6.44
CA ALA A 230 30.35 25.70 7.12
C ALA A 230 29.67 26.96 7.66
N GLY A 231 29.89 27.25 8.95
CA GLY A 231 29.31 28.41 9.65
C GLY A 231 27.90 28.20 10.22
N LEU A 232 27.34 26.98 10.11
CA LEU A 232 26.07 26.62 10.75
C LEU A 232 26.31 25.76 12.01
N PRO A 233 25.40 25.79 13.00
CA PRO A 233 25.52 24.96 14.18
C PRO A 233 25.47 23.46 13.85
N ASP A 234 26.46 22.71 14.35
CA ASP A 234 26.51 21.24 14.26
C ASP A 234 25.54 20.56 15.22
N ALA A 235 25.04 21.28 16.23
CA ALA A 235 24.01 20.80 17.13
C ALA A 235 23.07 21.92 17.54
N LEU A 236 21.81 21.58 17.79
CA LEU A 236 20.77 22.56 18.09
C LEU A 236 19.80 22.05 19.17
N HIS A 237 19.47 22.91 20.13
CA HIS A 237 18.45 22.60 21.12
C HIS A 237 17.05 22.87 20.54
N ILE A 238 16.22 21.84 20.51
CA ILE A 238 14.83 21.89 20.07
C ILE A 238 13.87 21.68 21.23
N ILE A 239 12.69 22.28 21.15
CA ILE A 239 11.63 22.16 22.15
C ILE A 239 10.32 21.71 21.49
N CYS A 240 9.54 20.93 22.22
CA CYS A 240 8.23 20.50 21.77
C CYS A 240 7.28 21.70 21.69
N ARG A 241 6.75 22.00 20.51
CA ARG A 241 5.83 23.13 20.32
C ARG A 241 4.49 22.96 21.03
N ALA A 242 4.07 21.71 21.26
CA ALA A 242 2.76 21.41 21.80
C ALA A 242 2.67 21.67 23.31
N CYS A 243 3.67 21.23 24.08
CA CYS A 243 3.70 21.46 25.52
C CYS A 243 4.56 22.67 25.92
N LYS A 244 5.58 23.02 25.13
CA LYS A 244 6.58 24.08 25.44
C LYS A 244 7.21 23.94 26.82
N ASP A 245 7.23 22.71 27.34
CA ASP A 245 7.80 22.42 28.65
C ASP A 245 9.34 22.41 28.53
N PRO A 246 10.09 23.11 29.41
CA PRO A 246 11.55 23.03 29.45
C PRO A 246 12.10 21.60 29.57
N ALA A 247 11.38 20.69 30.24
CA ALA A 247 11.74 19.27 30.33
C ALA A 247 11.58 18.53 28.99
N SER A 248 10.93 19.15 28.00
CA SER A 248 10.83 18.63 26.64
C SER A 248 12.00 19.05 25.73
N VAL A 249 12.94 19.88 26.21
CA VAL A 249 14.11 20.29 25.43
C VAL A 249 14.99 19.08 25.12
N GLN A 250 15.38 18.94 23.86
CA GLN A 250 16.24 17.89 23.36
C GLN A 250 17.32 18.49 22.45
N LYS A 251 18.47 17.83 22.38
CA LYS A 251 19.55 18.19 21.45
C LYS A 251 19.36 17.43 20.15
N ASP A 252 19.28 18.15 19.03
CA ASP A 252 19.42 17.59 17.69
C ASP A 252 20.91 17.63 17.33
N GLU A 253 21.52 16.44 17.25
CA GLU A 253 22.95 16.27 16.94
C GLU A 253 23.23 16.26 15.44
N GLU A 254 22.19 16.23 14.62
CA GLU A 254 22.29 16.24 13.17
C GLU A 254 21.26 17.22 12.58
N PRO A 255 21.42 18.52 12.84
CA PRO A 255 20.50 19.52 12.32
C PRO A 255 20.59 19.57 10.80
N ARG A 256 19.43 19.67 10.16
CA ARG A 256 19.31 19.76 8.70
C ARG A 256 18.99 21.18 8.31
N TRP A 257 19.70 21.70 7.32
CA TRP A 257 19.61 23.10 6.91
C TRP A 257 19.26 23.22 5.42
N THR A 258 18.41 24.19 5.08
CA THR A 258 18.07 24.46 3.67
C THR A 258 19.23 25.10 2.91
N ILE A 259 19.27 24.90 1.58
CA ILE A 259 20.31 25.45 0.68
C ILE A 259 20.22 26.97 0.44
N GLU A 260 19.13 27.60 0.88
CA GLU A 260 18.86 29.04 0.74
C GLU A 260 20.01 29.91 1.29
N THR A 261 20.13 31.14 0.78
CA THR A 261 21.13 32.12 1.24
C THR A 261 21.00 32.43 2.73
N THR A 262 19.77 32.41 3.27
CA THR A 262 19.49 32.46 4.70
C THR A 262 19.00 31.08 5.15
N PRO A 263 19.88 30.19 5.63
CA PRO A 263 19.53 28.80 5.90
C PRO A 263 18.49 28.69 7.00
N ARG A 264 17.50 27.83 6.78
CA ARG A 264 16.44 27.52 7.76
C ARG A 264 16.63 26.10 8.26
N TYR A 265 16.47 25.91 9.56
CA TYR A 265 16.50 24.58 10.18
C TYR A 265 15.25 23.77 9.80
N VAL A 266 15.44 22.52 9.39
CA VAL A 266 14.34 21.63 8.97
C VAL A 266 14.02 20.64 10.07
N THR A 267 12.87 20.86 10.72
CA THR A 267 12.52 20.21 11.98
C THR A 267 12.42 18.69 11.86
N ARG A 268 12.93 17.98 12.88
CA ARG A 268 12.68 16.55 13.05
C ARG A 268 11.39 16.35 13.86
N LYS A 269 10.83 15.13 13.81
CA LYS A 269 9.60 14.76 14.54
C LYS A 269 9.85 13.64 15.56
N PRO A 270 10.77 13.80 16.52
CA PRO A 270 10.89 12.83 17.59
C PRO A 270 9.60 12.80 18.44
N ARG A 271 9.37 11.69 19.15
CA ARG A 271 8.26 11.61 20.11
C ARG A 271 8.61 12.44 21.34
N CYS A 272 7.71 13.35 21.75
CA CYS A 272 7.90 14.11 22.98
C CYS A 272 7.74 13.20 24.21
N LYS A 273 8.77 13.14 25.08
CA LYS A 273 8.75 12.34 26.31
C LYS A 273 7.79 12.86 27.37
N VAL A 274 7.49 14.17 27.36
CA VAL A 274 6.60 14.82 28.35
C VAL A 274 5.13 14.62 28.00
N CYS A 275 4.70 15.03 26.81
CA CYS A 275 3.28 14.98 26.43
C CYS A 275 2.88 13.72 25.63
N SER A 276 3.82 12.84 25.30
CA SER A 276 3.63 11.59 24.54
C SER A 276 2.93 11.71 23.17
N ARG A 277 2.69 12.93 22.69
CA ARG A 277 2.04 13.19 21.39
C ARG A 277 3.01 12.81 20.26
N LYS A 278 2.50 12.04 19.29
CA LYS A 278 3.27 11.53 18.13
C LYS A 278 3.46 12.57 17.02
N ASP A 279 2.63 13.61 16.97
CA ASP A 279 2.59 14.62 15.90
C ASP A 279 2.99 16.02 16.38
N THR A 280 3.90 16.12 17.35
CA THR A 280 4.38 17.44 17.79
C THR A 280 5.37 17.99 16.78
N ALA A 281 5.04 19.12 16.17
CA ALA A 281 6.06 19.93 15.53
C ALA A 281 7.06 20.37 16.62
N TRP A 282 8.35 20.21 16.33
CA TRP A 282 9.44 20.71 17.18
C TRP A 282 9.93 22.03 16.61
N CYS A 283 10.50 22.89 17.44
CA CYS A 283 11.11 24.13 16.99
C CYS A 283 12.41 24.41 17.76
N PRO A 284 13.35 25.19 17.20
CA PRO A 284 14.51 25.67 17.93
C PRO A 284 14.13 26.39 19.21
N VAL A 285 14.95 26.23 20.25
CA VAL A 285 14.87 27.02 21.49
C VAL A 285 15.32 28.46 21.23
N ASN A 286 16.36 28.63 20.41
CA ASN A 286 16.85 29.95 20.02
C ASN A 286 15.86 30.58 19.01
N PRO A 287 15.21 31.72 19.34
CA PRO A 287 14.24 32.37 18.47
C PRO A 287 14.85 32.98 17.20
N ASP A 288 16.16 33.23 17.17
CA ASP A 288 16.85 33.80 16.01
C ASP A 288 17.04 32.77 14.89
N ILE A 289 16.84 31.49 15.18
CA ILE A 289 16.98 30.41 14.20
C ILE A 289 15.66 30.23 13.46
N ALA A 290 15.62 30.71 12.22
CA ALA A 290 14.53 30.43 11.30
C ALA A 290 14.42 28.92 11.02
N TRP A 291 13.19 28.41 10.93
CA TRP A 291 12.95 26.98 10.75
C TRP A 291 11.71 26.68 9.91
N LEU A 292 11.67 25.48 9.34
CA LEU A 292 10.59 24.98 8.49
C LEU A 292 10.17 23.57 8.88
N ASP A 293 8.88 23.30 8.76
CA ASP A 293 8.36 21.93 8.80
C ASP A 293 8.71 21.20 7.51
N PRO A 294 9.19 19.94 7.56
CA PRO A 294 9.43 19.13 6.35
C PRO A 294 8.21 19.06 5.42
N ALA A 295 7.01 19.05 5.99
CA ALA A 295 5.76 19.03 5.24
C ALA A 295 5.50 20.34 4.48
N ALA A 296 6.05 21.48 4.92
CA ALA A 296 5.99 22.72 4.17
C ALA A 296 6.89 22.62 2.93
N ILE A 297 8.12 22.11 3.09
CA ILE A 297 9.06 21.92 1.98
C ILE A 297 8.50 20.95 0.94
N SER A 298 7.95 19.82 1.38
CA SER A 298 7.33 18.87 0.46
C SER A 298 6.19 19.49 -0.36
N LYS A 299 5.39 20.39 0.24
CA LYS A 299 4.30 21.08 -0.49
C LYS A 299 4.83 22.06 -1.53
N VAL A 300 5.91 22.78 -1.22
CA VAL A 300 6.54 23.70 -2.16
C VAL A 300 7.17 22.90 -3.32
N TRP A 301 7.88 21.82 -3.00
CA TRP A 301 8.47 20.92 -4.00
C TRP A 301 7.43 20.36 -4.98
N GLN A 302 6.25 19.96 -4.49
CA GLN A 302 5.14 19.53 -5.34
C GLN A 302 4.63 20.62 -6.27
N LYS A 303 4.60 21.88 -5.81
CA LYS A 303 4.23 23.00 -6.67
C LYS A 303 5.31 23.25 -7.72
N LYS A 304 6.58 23.12 -7.35
CA LYS A 304 7.70 23.18 -8.29
C LYS A 304 7.54 22.14 -9.39
N GLU A 305 7.30 20.88 -9.06
CA GLU A 305 7.10 19.81 -10.05
C GLU A 305 5.89 20.07 -10.94
N LYS A 306 4.79 20.55 -10.37
CA LYS A 306 3.55 20.81 -11.11
C LYS A 306 3.65 22.02 -12.04
N HIS A 307 4.33 23.08 -11.61
CA HIS A 307 4.37 24.37 -12.30
C HIS A 307 5.73 24.65 -12.96
N ASN A 308 6.62 23.67 -12.95
CA ASN A 308 7.99 23.76 -13.45
C ASN A 308 8.75 24.99 -12.93
N TRP A 309 8.68 25.23 -11.61
CA TRP A 309 9.39 26.36 -10.99
C TRP A 309 10.90 26.16 -11.03
N ASP A 310 11.62 27.26 -11.22
CA ASP A 310 13.07 27.28 -11.18
C ASP A 310 13.58 27.16 -9.74
N ILE A 311 14.52 26.23 -9.52
CA ILE A 311 15.12 26.00 -8.21
C ILE A 311 16.01 27.18 -7.83
N ASP A 312 16.73 27.77 -8.78
CA ASP A 312 17.63 28.89 -8.51
C ASP A 312 16.85 30.11 -8.01
N ASP A 313 15.66 30.36 -8.57
CA ASP A 313 14.77 31.40 -8.08
C ASP A 313 14.23 31.10 -6.68
N MET A 314 13.90 29.84 -6.39
CA MET A 314 13.47 29.43 -5.04
C MET A 314 14.57 29.63 -3.99
N VAL A 315 15.83 29.38 -4.35
CA VAL A 315 17.01 29.56 -3.48
C VAL A 315 17.30 31.04 -3.23
N ARG A 316 17.15 31.88 -4.26
CA ARG A 316 17.37 33.33 -4.18
C ARG A 316 16.23 34.05 -3.45
N ASN A 317 14.99 33.59 -3.63
CA ASN A 317 13.78 34.27 -3.15
C ASN A 317 12.91 33.36 -2.25
N PRO A 318 13.45 32.75 -1.18
CA PRO A 318 12.72 31.74 -0.41
C PRO A 318 11.45 32.25 0.27
N GLU A 319 11.38 33.55 0.58
CA GLU A 319 10.20 34.18 1.18
C GLU A 319 8.96 34.17 0.29
N LEU A 320 9.13 34.03 -1.03
CA LEU A 320 8.01 33.92 -1.99
C LEU A 320 7.38 32.52 -1.95
N TYR A 321 8.17 31.52 -1.60
CA TYR A 321 7.83 30.10 -1.75
C TYR A 321 7.47 29.45 -0.42
N PHE A 322 8.23 29.75 0.62
CA PHE A 322 8.05 29.15 1.93
C PHE A 322 7.18 30.03 2.82
N PRO A 323 6.08 29.47 3.38
CA PRO A 323 5.20 30.25 4.23
C PRO A 323 5.94 30.68 5.50
N LYS A 324 5.81 31.97 5.86
CA LYS A 324 6.18 32.50 7.17
C LYS A 324 5.66 31.60 8.29
N SER A 325 6.45 31.47 9.36
CA SER A 325 6.08 30.65 10.52
C SER A 325 4.68 31.06 11.02
N ARG A 326 3.93 30.14 11.64
CA ARG A 326 2.58 30.49 12.13
C ARG A 326 2.65 31.64 13.16
N GLU A 327 3.75 31.73 13.91
CA GLU A 327 4.01 32.83 14.84
C GLU A 327 4.24 34.15 14.09
N GLU A 328 5.06 34.17 13.04
CA GLU A 328 5.23 35.35 12.16
C GLU A 328 3.93 35.79 11.48
N ARG A 329 3.11 34.85 11.01
CA ARG A 329 1.79 35.14 10.43
C ARG A 329 0.86 35.77 11.45
N ASN A 330 0.81 35.22 12.66
CA ASN A 330 0.01 35.77 13.75
C ASN A 330 0.50 37.16 14.16
N ALA A 331 1.81 37.37 14.25
CA ALA A 331 2.43 38.66 14.56
C ALA A 331 2.13 39.71 13.47
N THR A 332 2.26 39.34 12.19
CA THR A 332 1.94 40.20 11.05
C THR A 332 0.46 40.57 11.02
N GLN A 333 -0.43 39.61 11.30
CA GLN A 333 -1.87 39.85 11.35
C GLN A 333 -2.25 40.74 12.54
N ALA A 334 -1.61 40.55 13.70
CA ALA A 334 -1.78 41.42 14.86
C ALA A 334 -1.28 42.85 14.59
N ALA A 335 -0.13 43.01 13.91
CA ALA A 335 0.41 44.30 13.50
C ALA A 335 -0.55 45.04 12.54
N ARG A 336 -1.05 44.35 11.51
CA ARG A 336 -2.06 44.90 10.58
C ARG A 336 -3.35 45.32 11.28
N ARG A 337 -3.81 44.55 12.28
CA ARG A 337 -4.98 44.92 13.11
C ARG A 337 -4.71 46.17 13.96
N ARG A 338 -3.51 46.30 14.54
CA ARG A 338 -3.10 47.51 15.28
C ARG A 338 -3.01 48.74 14.38
N GLN A 339 -2.48 48.59 13.17
CA GLN A 339 -2.37 49.66 12.20
C GLN A 339 -3.75 50.15 11.75
N ARG A 340 -4.67 49.23 11.39
CA ARG A 340 -6.07 49.59 11.07
C ARG A 340 -6.78 50.31 12.22
N LYS A 341 -6.58 49.87 13.47
CA LYS A 341 -7.14 50.56 14.65
C LYS A 341 -6.57 51.97 14.82
N ARG A 342 -5.30 52.19 14.51
CA ARG A 342 -4.71 53.54 14.51
C ARG A 342 -5.30 54.41 13.39
N THR A 343 -5.40 53.89 12.16
CA THR A 343 -5.95 54.64 11.03
C THR A 343 -7.40 55.10 11.27
N ILE A 344 -8.24 54.24 11.86
CA ILE A 344 -9.62 54.60 12.22
C ILE A 344 -9.67 55.72 13.27
N ARG A 345 -8.74 55.72 14.24
CA ARG A 345 -8.69 56.70 15.33
C ARG A 345 -8.18 58.09 14.93
N TYR A 346 -7.59 58.21 13.74
CA TYR A 346 -7.16 59.50 13.17
C TYR A 346 -8.18 60.04 12.14
N GLN A 347 -9.23 59.28 11.84
CA GLN A 347 -10.31 59.67 10.91
C GLN A 347 -11.63 60.00 11.63
N THR A 348 -11.67 59.84 12.95
CA THR A 348 -12.69 60.33 13.88
C THR A 348 -12.07 61.40 14.75
#